data_AF-A0A667ZKS8-F1
#
_entry.id   AF-A0A667ZKS8-F1
#
_cell.length_a   1.000
_cell.length_b   1.000
_cell.length_c   1.000
_cell.angle_alpha   90.00
_cell.angle_beta   90.00
_cell.angle_gamma   90.00
#
_symmetry.space_group_name_H-M   'P 1'
#
loop_
_entity.id
_entity.type
_entity.pdbx_description
1 polymer ?
#
loop_
_entity_poly.entity_id
_entity_poly.type
_entity_poly.pdbx_seq_one_letter_code
_entity_poly.pdbx_strand_id
1 'polypeptide(L)'
;MRGSSSYGDRDRDRGRDRPRFGSSMGGRGGPPPMKFGNPGDRLRKKKWNLDELPKFEKNFYTEHPEVQRMSQYEIDEFRRKKEITIRGSGCPKAVTSFHQAQFPQYVMDVLMQQNFKEPTAIQAQGFPLALSGRDMVGIAQTGSGKTLAYLLPAIVHINHQPYLERGDGPICLVLAPTRELAQQVQQVAYEYGKSSRIKSTCVYGGAPKGPQIRDLERGVEICIATPGRLIDFLEAGKTNLRRCTYLVLDEADRMLDMGFEPQIRKIVDQIRPDRQTLMWSATWPKEVRQLAEDFLREYVQINIGALELSANHNILQIVDVCMETEKDNKLIQLMEEIMAEKENKTIIFVETKKRCDELTRRMRRDGWPAMCIHGDKSQPERDWVLTEFRSGKAPILIATDVASRGLGITNSYCPAPPPMW
;
A
#
# COMPACT_ATOMS: atom_id res chain seq x y z
N MET A 1 -0.90 86.22 0.95
CA MET A 1 -1.03 84.92 1.63
C MET A 1 -1.31 83.85 0.58
N ARG A 2 -0.58 82.72 0.67
CA ARG A 2 -0.68 81.40 0.00
C ARG A 2 -1.91 81.18 -0.90
N GLY A 3 -1.88 80.60 -2.10
CA GLY A 3 -0.86 79.82 -2.82
C GLY A 3 -1.60 78.76 -3.65
N SER A 4 -1.48 78.78 -4.98
CA SER A 4 -1.92 77.70 -5.88
C SER A 4 -1.43 77.95 -7.32
N SER A 5 -0.52 77.10 -7.80
CA SER A 5 -0.14 76.91 -9.22
C SER A 5 0.58 75.56 -9.31
N SER A 6 0.12 74.56 -10.07
CA SER A 6 0.09 74.40 -11.55
C SER A 6 1.30 73.60 -12.07
N TYR A 7 1.12 73.02 -13.25
CA TYR A 7 2.02 72.27 -14.14
C TYR A 7 2.03 70.74 -13.99
N GLY A 8 1.87 69.95 -15.06
CA GLY A 8 1.75 70.31 -16.47
C GLY A 8 1.73 69.05 -17.34
N ASP A 9 0.79 69.04 -18.27
CA ASP A 9 0.66 68.13 -19.39
C ASP A 9 1.62 68.54 -20.53
N ARG A 10 2.18 67.59 -21.27
CA ARG A 10 2.70 67.74 -22.66
C ARG A 10 3.27 66.44 -23.24
N ASP A 11 2.50 65.90 -24.19
CA ASP A 11 2.88 65.54 -25.56
C ASP A 11 4.15 64.72 -25.84
N ARG A 12 4.00 63.63 -26.62
CA ARG A 12 4.37 63.67 -28.06
C ARG A 12 4.02 62.40 -28.85
N ASP A 13 3.34 62.67 -29.96
CA ASP A 13 3.10 61.88 -31.16
C ASP A 13 4.33 61.23 -31.82
N ARG A 14 4.07 60.11 -32.52
CA ARG A 14 4.51 59.67 -33.87
C ARG A 14 4.17 58.18 -34.00
N GLY A 15 3.35 57.65 -34.91
CA GLY A 15 2.84 58.13 -36.19
C GLY A 15 3.31 57.20 -37.33
N ARG A 16 2.35 56.60 -38.07
CA ARG A 16 2.42 55.97 -39.42
C ARG A 16 2.98 54.53 -39.52
N ASP A 17 2.50 53.62 -40.39
CA ASP A 17 1.47 53.63 -41.45
C ASP A 17 1.16 52.17 -41.92
N ARG A 18 -0.14 51.83 -41.99
CA ARG A 18 -0.91 51.12 -43.06
C ARG A 18 -0.53 49.75 -43.70
N PRO A 19 -1.52 49.05 -44.31
CA PRO A 19 -1.65 47.58 -44.38
C PRO A 19 -1.45 46.98 -45.78
N ARG A 20 -1.35 45.63 -45.91
CA ARG A 20 -1.59 44.96 -47.20
C ARG A 20 -2.05 43.49 -47.10
N PHE A 21 -2.88 43.15 -48.09
CA PHE A 21 -3.64 41.92 -48.35
C PHE A 21 -2.81 40.65 -48.60
N GLY A 22 -3.35 39.52 -48.10
CA GLY A 22 -3.58 38.21 -48.72
C GLY A 22 -2.59 37.57 -49.71
N SER A 23 -2.21 36.30 -49.45
CA SER A 23 -2.22 35.21 -50.44
C SER A 23 -1.97 33.83 -49.81
N SER A 24 -2.66 32.85 -50.37
CA SER A 24 -2.68 31.41 -50.07
C SER A 24 -1.37 30.68 -50.46
N MET A 25 -0.93 29.73 -49.63
CA MET A 25 -0.46 28.38 -50.00
C MET A 25 0.39 27.76 -48.88
N GLY A 26 0.21 26.46 -48.63
CA GLY A 26 1.24 25.63 -48.01
C GLY A 26 0.74 24.75 -46.87
N GLY A 27 0.04 23.66 -47.20
CA GLY A 27 -0.15 22.57 -46.27
C GLY A 27 1.19 22.01 -45.79
N ARG A 28 1.41 22.07 -44.48
CA ARG A 28 2.37 21.22 -43.78
C ARG A 28 1.59 20.49 -42.71
N GLY A 29 1.42 19.18 -42.92
CA GLY A 29 0.89 18.28 -41.91
C GLY A 29 1.70 18.48 -40.62
N GLY A 30 1.02 18.92 -39.57
CA GLY A 30 1.56 18.83 -38.23
C GLY A 30 1.88 17.37 -37.92
N PRO A 31 2.91 17.09 -37.10
CA PRO A 31 3.15 15.73 -36.65
C PRO A 31 1.84 15.18 -36.08
N PRO A 32 1.48 13.92 -36.37
CA PRO A 32 0.29 13.33 -35.76
C PRO A 32 0.41 13.47 -34.25
N PRO A 33 -0.70 13.69 -33.52
CA PRO A 33 -0.66 13.78 -32.08
C PRO A 33 0.06 12.54 -31.56
N MET A 34 1.16 12.75 -30.82
CA MET A 34 1.85 11.63 -30.16
C MET A 34 0.78 10.93 -29.32
N LYS A 35 0.39 9.72 -29.74
CA LYS A 35 -0.29 8.78 -28.85
C LYS A 35 0.66 8.63 -27.68
N PHE A 36 0.33 9.24 -26.54
CA PHE A 36 0.94 8.89 -25.28
C PHE A 36 0.68 7.38 -25.13
N GLY A 37 1.72 6.57 -25.36
CA GLY A 37 1.65 5.13 -25.15
C GLY A 37 1.20 4.85 -23.72
N ASN A 38 0.63 3.68 -23.49
CA ASN A 38 0.26 3.27 -22.14
C ASN A 38 1.52 3.30 -21.24
N PRO A 39 1.40 3.70 -19.97
CA PRO A 39 2.54 3.69 -19.04
C PRO A 39 3.24 2.33 -19.05
N GLY A 40 4.56 2.31 -19.22
CA GLY A 40 5.34 1.08 -19.29
C GLY A 40 5.52 0.48 -20.69
N ASP A 41 5.01 1.10 -21.77
CA ASP A 41 5.18 0.60 -23.14
C ASP A 41 6.65 0.63 -23.62
N ARG A 42 7.52 1.38 -22.95
CA ARG A 42 8.97 1.38 -23.23
C ARG A 42 9.71 0.31 -22.43
N LEU A 43 9.10 -0.26 -21.39
CA LEU A 43 9.70 -1.37 -20.63
C LEU A 43 9.68 -2.64 -21.47
N ARG A 44 10.85 -3.07 -21.90
CA ARG A 44 11.03 -4.37 -22.56
C ARG A 44 11.27 -5.44 -21.52
N LYS A 45 10.63 -6.60 -21.69
CA LYS A 45 10.88 -7.79 -20.87
C LYS A 45 12.37 -8.12 -20.86
N LYS A 46 12.96 -8.28 -19.67
CA LYS A 46 14.36 -8.64 -19.54
C LYS A 46 14.53 -10.13 -19.78
N LYS A 47 15.56 -10.49 -20.56
CA LYS A 47 16.04 -11.88 -20.63
C LYS A 47 17.00 -12.09 -19.47
N TRP A 48 16.66 -13.02 -18.59
CA TRP A 48 17.46 -13.35 -17.42
C TRP A 48 18.29 -14.59 -17.71
N ASN A 49 19.62 -14.45 -17.67
CA ASN A 49 20.52 -15.58 -17.62
C ASN A 49 20.77 -15.93 -16.14
N LEU A 50 20.22 -17.05 -15.66
CA LEU A 50 20.32 -17.44 -14.26
C LEU A 50 21.75 -17.71 -13.81
N ASP A 51 22.62 -18.15 -14.73
CA ASP A 51 24.01 -18.49 -14.41
C ASP A 51 24.89 -17.26 -14.18
N GLU A 52 24.51 -16.11 -14.77
CA GLU A 52 25.19 -14.83 -14.60
C GLU A 52 24.66 -14.02 -13.42
N LEU A 53 23.53 -14.43 -12.83
CA LEU A 53 22.94 -13.70 -11.73
C LEU A 53 23.68 -13.98 -10.42
N PRO A 54 23.91 -12.94 -9.58
CA PRO A 54 24.42 -13.16 -8.24
C PRO A 54 23.51 -14.15 -7.49
N LYS A 55 24.11 -15.20 -6.95
CA LYS A 55 23.42 -16.13 -6.06
C LYS A 55 23.06 -15.39 -4.77
N PHE A 56 21.91 -15.74 -4.20
CA PHE A 56 21.48 -15.22 -2.92
C PHE A 56 20.85 -16.36 -2.11
N GLU A 57 20.99 -16.27 -0.80
CA GLU A 57 20.37 -17.20 0.13
C GLU A 57 18.86 -16.89 0.23
N LYS A 58 18.04 -17.93 0.30
CA LYS A 58 16.58 -17.82 0.38
C LYS A 58 16.02 -18.37 1.68
N ASN A 59 16.60 -19.47 2.14
CA ASN A 59 16.08 -20.21 3.29
C ASN A 59 16.94 -19.88 4.51
N PHE A 60 16.41 -19.02 5.36
CA PHE A 60 17.02 -18.62 6.63
C PHE A 60 16.36 -19.31 7.82
N TYR A 61 15.30 -20.08 7.56
CA TYR A 61 14.51 -20.68 8.61
C TYR A 61 15.21 -21.92 9.17
N THR A 62 15.57 -21.83 10.44
CA THR A 62 15.95 -22.98 11.25
C THR A 62 14.85 -23.23 12.27
N GLU A 63 14.25 -24.41 12.23
CA GLU A 63 13.15 -24.75 13.14
C GLU A 63 13.67 -24.81 14.58
N HIS A 64 13.03 -24.06 15.49
CA HIS A 64 13.42 -24.04 16.90
C HIS A 64 13.23 -25.42 17.55
N PRO A 65 14.12 -25.86 18.47
CA PRO A 65 14.01 -27.19 19.09
C PRO A 65 12.66 -27.48 19.76
N GLU A 66 11.97 -26.47 20.31
CA GLU A 66 10.61 -26.64 20.85
C GLU A 66 9.62 -27.02 19.75
N VAL A 67 9.70 -26.36 18.59
CA VAL A 67 8.81 -26.61 17.43
C VAL A 67 9.15 -27.96 16.79
N GLN A 68 10.44 -28.31 16.72
CA GLN A 68 10.88 -29.63 16.25
C GLN A 68 10.27 -30.77 17.07
N ARG A 69 10.23 -30.61 18.40
CA ARG A 69 9.67 -31.59 19.34
C ARG A 69 8.14 -31.70 19.30
N MET A 70 7.43 -30.70 18.76
CA MET A 70 5.98 -30.77 18.62
C MET A 70 5.59 -31.90 17.67
N SER A 71 4.74 -32.78 18.15
CA SER A 71 4.11 -33.83 17.34
C SER A 71 3.19 -33.22 16.28
N GLN A 72 2.91 -34.01 15.23
CA GLN A 72 1.98 -33.58 14.18
C GLN A 72 0.58 -33.26 14.75
N TYR A 73 0.14 -34.05 15.73
CA TYR A 73 -1.12 -33.83 16.43
C TYR A 73 -1.16 -32.46 17.14
N GLU A 74 -0.12 -32.09 17.89
CA GLU A 74 -0.07 -30.79 18.58
C GLU A 74 -0.08 -29.61 17.61
N ILE A 75 0.60 -29.74 16.46
CA ILE A 75 0.59 -28.71 15.42
C ILE A 75 -0.78 -28.58 14.77
N ASP A 76 -1.45 -29.70 14.47
CA ASP A 76 -2.77 -29.68 13.86
C ASP A 76 -3.84 -29.17 14.83
N GLU A 77 -3.72 -29.48 16.12
CA GLU A 77 -4.53 -28.90 17.19
C GLU A 77 -4.31 -27.38 17.33
N PHE A 78 -3.05 -26.92 17.29
CA PHE A 78 -2.74 -25.49 17.31
C PHE A 78 -3.33 -24.77 16.10
N ARG A 79 -3.16 -25.34 14.90
CA ARG A 79 -3.74 -24.83 13.65
C ARG A 79 -5.26 -24.76 13.74
N ARG A 80 -5.92 -25.81 14.24
CA ARG A 80 -7.38 -25.82 14.46
C ARG A 80 -7.81 -24.70 15.42
N LYS A 81 -7.11 -24.54 16.56
CA LYS A 81 -7.41 -23.51 17.56
C LYS A 81 -7.24 -22.08 17.03
N LYS A 82 -6.25 -21.86 16.16
CA LYS A 82 -5.97 -20.55 15.54
C LYS A 82 -6.62 -20.42 14.14
N GLU A 83 -7.51 -21.35 13.77
CA GLU A 83 -8.25 -21.39 12.50
C GLU A 83 -7.34 -21.32 11.25
N ILE A 84 -6.18 -21.98 11.32
CA ILE A 84 -5.17 -22.00 10.25
C ILE A 84 -5.44 -23.18 9.32
N THR A 85 -5.67 -22.89 8.05
CA THR A 85 -5.74 -23.88 6.97
C THR A 85 -4.58 -23.70 6.00
N ILE A 86 -3.98 -24.80 5.57
CA ILE A 86 -2.83 -24.79 4.66
C ILE A 86 -3.18 -25.55 3.38
N ARG A 87 -2.76 -25.02 2.24
CA ARG A 87 -2.80 -25.70 0.94
C ARG A 87 -1.42 -25.67 0.30
N GLY A 88 -1.02 -26.79 -0.29
CA GLY A 88 0.33 -27.02 -0.80
C GLY A 88 1.16 -27.90 0.13
N SER A 89 2.34 -28.31 -0.32
CA SER A 89 3.23 -29.24 0.37
C SER A 89 4.40 -28.53 1.07
N GLY A 90 5.01 -29.22 2.05
CA GLY A 90 6.25 -28.77 2.71
C GLY A 90 6.15 -27.52 3.59
N CYS A 91 4.93 -27.12 4.01
CA CYS A 91 4.76 -25.99 4.93
C CYS A 91 5.45 -26.24 6.27
N PRO A 92 6.37 -25.34 6.71
CA PRO A 92 6.96 -25.43 8.04
C PRO A 92 5.90 -25.44 9.15
N LYS A 93 6.24 -25.98 10.32
CA LYS A 93 5.37 -25.95 11.50
C LYS A 93 5.12 -24.50 11.93
N ALA A 94 3.94 -24.24 12.48
CA ALA A 94 3.62 -22.93 13.01
C ALA A 94 4.40 -22.66 14.30
N VAL A 95 4.81 -21.40 14.50
CA VAL A 95 5.43 -20.95 15.75
C VAL A 95 4.37 -20.45 16.72
N THR A 96 4.45 -20.84 17.99
CA THR A 96 3.51 -20.40 19.04
C THR A 96 3.98 -19.15 19.77
N SER A 97 5.25 -18.76 19.62
CA SER A 97 5.86 -17.62 20.30
C SER A 97 6.94 -16.97 19.43
N PHE A 98 7.23 -15.68 19.64
CA PHE A 98 8.17 -14.93 18.78
C PHE A 98 9.60 -15.49 18.79
N HIS A 99 10.09 -16.01 19.93
CA HIS A 99 11.44 -16.58 20.02
C HIS A 99 11.61 -17.83 19.15
N GLN A 100 10.53 -18.57 18.92
CA GLN A 100 10.54 -19.78 18.09
C GLN A 100 10.66 -19.47 16.59
N ALA A 101 10.35 -18.25 16.16
CA ALA A 101 10.59 -17.81 14.79
C ALA A 101 12.09 -17.64 14.47
N GLN A 102 12.96 -17.71 15.50
CA GLN A 102 14.42 -17.56 15.37
C GLN A 102 14.81 -16.25 14.66
N PHE A 103 14.05 -15.19 14.92
CA PHE A 103 14.42 -13.87 14.46
C PHE A 103 15.73 -13.40 15.12
N PRO A 104 16.59 -12.68 14.39
CA PRO A 104 17.77 -12.07 14.97
C PRO A 104 17.42 -11.07 16.09
N GLN A 105 18.36 -10.86 17.01
CA GLN A 105 18.14 -10.04 18.21
C GLN A 105 17.59 -8.64 17.89
N TYR A 106 18.08 -8.00 16.84
CA TYR A 106 17.63 -6.66 16.44
C TYR A 106 16.15 -6.60 16.01
N VAL A 107 15.54 -7.72 15.60
CA VAL A 107 14.09 -7.82 15.32
C VAL A 107 13.35 -8.08 16.63
N MET A 108 13.88 -8.98 17.46
CA MET A 108 13.30 -9.31 18.76
C MET A 108 13.23 -8.09 19.69
N ASP A 109 14.27 -7.25 19.69
CA ASP A 109 14.29 -6.00 20.47
C ASP A 109 13.15 -5.06 20.05
N VAL A 110 12.87 -4.97 18.75
CA VAL A 110 11.76 -4.15 18.22
C VAL A 110 10.41 -4.76 18.62
N LEU A 111 10.25 -6.08 18.53
CA LEU A 111 9.04 -6.76 18.99
C LEU A 111 8.78 -6.55 20.50
N MET A 112 9.83 -6.59 21.32
CA MET A 112 9.76 -6.33 22.76
C MET A 112 9.40 -4.87 23.05
N GLN A 113 9.99 -3.90 22.34
CA GLN A 113 9.67 -2.48 22.49
C GLN A 113 8.19 -2.16 22.18
N GLN A 114 7.58 -2.94 21.29
CA GLN A 114 6.16 -2.81 20.92
C GLN A 114 5.21 -3.54 21.86
N ASN A 115 5.73 -4.21 22.90
CA ASN A 115 4.96 -5.00 23.86
C ASN A 115 4.09 -6.09 23.22
N PHE A 116 4.51 -6.66 22.09
CA PHE A 116 3.80 -7.80 21.51
C PHE A 116 4.08 -9.08 22.30
N LYS A 117 3.02 -9.69 22.85
CA LYS A 117 3.13 -10.88 23.69
C LYS A 117 3.25 -12.17 22.89
N GLU A 118 2.45 -12.32 21.84
CA GLU A 118 2.41 -13.52 21.00
C GLU A 118 2.18 -13.14 19.52
N PRO A 119 2.66 -13.95 18.57
CA PRO A 119 2.34 -13.76 17.16
C PRO A 119 0.85 -13.99 16.91
N THR A 120 0.25 -13.20 16.02
CA THR A 120 -1.10 -13.47 15.51
C THR A 120 -1.14 -14.78 14.71
N ALA A 121 -2.32 -15.34 14.45
CA ALA A 121 -2.43 -16.61 13.72
C ALA A 121 -1.74 -16.58 12.34
N ILE A 122 -1.88 -15.47 11.60
CA ILE A 122 -1.23 -15.29 10.30
C ILE A 122 0.30 -15.15 10.44
N GLN A 123 0.78 -14.53 11.51
CA GLN A 123 2.21 -14.41 11.80
C GLN A 123 2.81 -15.75 12.24
N ALA A 124 2.12 -16.50 13.08
CA ALA A 124 2.52 -17.80 13.59
C ALA A 124 2.85 -18.80 12.48
N GLN A 125 2.04 -18.84 11.42
CA GLN A 125 2.30 -19.71 10.27
C GLN A 125 3.06 -19.00 9.14
N GLY A 126 2.90 -17.69 9.00
CA GLY A 126 3.50 -16.88 7.93
C GLY A 126 4.99 -16.62 8.12
N PHE A 127 5.46 -16.36 9.35
CA PHE A 127 6.88 -16.13 9.61
C PHE A 127 7.78 -17.30 9.19
N PRO A 128 7.57 -18.55 9.67
CA PRO A 128 8.44 -19.65 9.28
C PRO A 128 8.35 -19.96 7.78
N LEU A 129 7.17 -19.77 7.17
CA LEU A 129 7.02 -19.96 5.73
C LEU A 129 7.78 -18.90 4.91
N ALA A 130 7.65 -17.62 5.27
CA ALA A 130 8.36 -16.54 4.60
C ALA A 130 9.89 -16.65 4.79
N LEU A 131 10.35 -16.97 6.00
CA LEU A 131 11.78 -17.20 6.28
C LEU A 131 12.35 -18.44 5.57
N SER A 132 11.50 -19.41 5.21
CA SER A 132 11.93 -20.59 4.44
C SER A 132 12.26 -20.28 2.97
N GLY A 133 11.97 -19.05 2.51
CA GLY A 133 12.31 -18.60 1.16
C GLY A 133 11.34 -19.06 0.07
N ARG A 134 10.20 -19.65 0.45
CA ARG A 134 9.19 -20.15 -0.49
C ARG A 134 8.17 -19.08 -0.84
N ASP A 135 7.64 -19.18 -2.05
CA ASP A 135 6.53 -18.36 -2.48
C ASP A 135 5.29 -18.70 -1.66
N MET A 136 4.47 -17.69 -1.37
CA MET A 136 3.31 -17.91 -0.54
C MET A 136 2.15 -16.95 -0.80
N VAL A 137 0.96 -17.42 -0.46
CA VAL A 137 -0.27 -16.62 -0.39
C VAL A 137 -0.77 -16.65 1.05
N GLY A 138 -0.84 -15.51 1.71
CA GLY A 138 -1.33 -15.36 3.08
C GLY A 138 -2.67 -14.64 3.13
N ILE A 139 -3.72 -15.35 3.54
CA ILE A 139 -5.09 -14.84 3.56
C ILE A 139 -5.56 -14.76 5.01
N ALA A 140 -5.84 -13.54 5.46
CA ALA A 140 -6.35 -13.29 6.81
C ALA A 140 -7.09 -11.97 6.84
N GLN A 141 -8.09 -11.83 7.72
CA GLN A 141 -8.88 -10.61 7.87
C GLN A 141 -8.05 -9.33 8.06
N THR A 142 -8.66 -8.17 7.83
CA THR A 142 -8.04 -6.87 8.14
C THR A 142 -7.71 -6.77 9.63
N GLY A 143 -6.62 -6.06 9.97
CA GLY A 143 -6.16 -5.94 11.35
C GLY A 143 -5.48 -7.18 11.95
N SER A 144 -5.32 -8.27 11.20
CA SER A 144 -4.68 -9.51 11.68
C SER A 144 -3.15 -9.48 11.76
N GLY A 145 -2.50 -8.35 11.44
CA GLY A 145 -1.04 -8.20 11.53
C GLY A 145 -0.25 -8.70 10.31
N LYS A 146 -0.88 -8.79 9.12
CA LYS A 146 -0.23 -9.18 7.84
C LYS A 146 1.02 -8.35 7.50
N THR A 147 0.99 -7.05 7.77
CA THR A 147 2.10 -6.13 7.48
C THR A 147 3.41 -6.58 8.13
N LEU A 148 3.39 -6.93 9.42
CA LEU A 148 4.58 -7.45 10.09
C LEU A 148 4.92 -8.86 9.60
N ALA A 149 3.92 -9.67 9.25
CA ALA A 149 4.12 -11.03 8.73
C ALA A 149 5.02 -11.06 7.49
N TYR A 150 4.98 -10.03 6.62
CA TYR A 150 5.89 -9.93 5.48
C TYR A 150 7.08 -8.99 5.68
N LEU A 151 7.01 -7.96 6.53
CA LEU A 151 8.12 -7.02 6.73
C LEU A 151 9.24 -7.60 7.59
N LEU A 152 8.92 -8.34 8.68
CA LEU A 152 9.98 -8.87 9.55
C LEU A 152 10.85 -9.92 8.84
N PRO A 153 10.27 -10.89 8.09
CA PRO A 153 11.08 -11.76 7.24
C PRO A 153 11.85 -11.01 6.16
N ALA A 154 11.30 -9.93 5.59
CA ALA A 154 12.01 -9.10 4.61
C ALA A 154 13.28 -8.45 5.20
N ILE A 155 13.24 -7.99 6.46
CA ILE A 155 14.40 -7.44 7.16
C ILE A 155 15.48 -8.52 7.33
N VAL A 156 15.11 -9.74 7.73
CA VAL A 156 16.05 -10.87 7.83
C VAL A 156 16.66 -11.19 6.47
N HIS A 157 15.82 -11.27 5.43
CA HIS A 157 16.23 -11.52 4.06
C HIS A 157 17.25 -10.49 3.56
N ILE A 158 17.01 -9.20 3.80
CA ILE A 158 17.91 -8.11 3.42
C ILE A 158 19.27 -8.23 4.10
N ASN A 159 19.29 -8.52 5.40
CA ASN A 159 20.52 -8.55 6.18
C ASN A 159 21.45 -9.74 5.83
N HIS A 160 20.94 -10.76 5.14
CA HIS A 160 21.74 -11.87 4.61
C HIS A 160 22.17 -11.65 3.15
N GLN A 161 21.91 -10.47 2.59
CA GLN A 161 22.38 -10.11 1.25
C GLN A 161 23.61 -9.19 1.35
N PRO A 162 24.46 -9.16 0.31
CA PRO A 162 25.50 -8.15 0.20
C PRO A 162 24.90 -6.73 0.32
N TYR A 163 25.61 -5.82 0.97
CA TYR A 163 25.18 -4.42 1.06
C TYR A 163 24.94 -3.83 -0.33
N LEU A 164 24.05 -2.83 -0.39
CA LEU A 164 23.77 -2.13 -1.63
C LEU A 164 24.98 -1.34 -2.10
N GLU A 165 25.30 -1.48 -3.38
CA GLU A 165 26.28 -0.65 -4.05
C GLU A 165 25.61 0.55 -4.74
N ARG A 166 26.42 1.53 -5.14
CA ARG A 166 25.89 2.70 -5.84
C ARG A 166 25.29 2.30 -7.18
N GLY A 167 24.01 2.63 -7.39
CA GLY A 167 23.27 2.26 -8.61
C GLY A 167 22.49 0.95 -8.49
N ASP A 168 22.57 0.27 -7.34
CA ASP A 168 21.67 -0.84 -7.03
C ASP A 168 20.24 -0.36 -6.80
N GLY A 169 19.30 -1.22 -7.19
CA GLY A 169 17.90 -1.08 -6.84
C GLY A 169 17.55 -1.76 -5.52
N PRO A 170 16.28 -1.71 -5.09
CA PRO A 170 15.84 -2.33 -3.85
C PRO A 170 15.97 -3.86 -3.88
N ILE A 171 16.17 -4.45 -2.70
CA ILE A 171 16.17 -5.90 -2.47
C ILE A 171 14.74 -6.38 -2.22
N CYS A 172 13.98 -5.61 -1.42
CA CYS A 172 12.58 -5.85 -1.11
C CYS A 172 11.71 -4.81 -1.83
N LEU A 173 10.72 -5.29 -2.59
CA LEU A 173 9.69 -4.46 -3.22
C LEU A 173 8.32 -4.85 -2.67
N VAL A 174 7.60 -3.88 -2.11
CA VAL A 174 6.19 -4.04 -1.71
C VAL A 174 5.33 -3.22 -2.66
N LEU A 175 4.39 -3.88 -3.35
CA LEU A 175 3.41 -3.20 -4.18
C LEU A 175 2.09 -3.10 -3.42
N ALA A 176 1.50 -1.89 -3.42
CA ALA A 176 0.20 -1.61 -2.82
C ALA A 176 -0.72 -0.87 -3.80
N PRO A 177 -2.06 -1.07 -3.74
CA PRO A 177 -3.00 -0.48 -4.70
C PRO A 177 -3.24 1.02 -4.52
N THR A 178 -3.09 1.53 -3.29
CA THR A 178 -3.34 2.94 -2.96
C THR A 178 -2.10 3.61 -2.40
N ARG A 179 -2.04 4.94 -2.56
CA ARG A 179 -0.88 5.76 -2.15
C ARG A 179 -0.77 5.80 -0.64
N GLU A 180 -1.92 5.88 0.02
CA GLU A 180 -2.06 5.97 1.46
C GLU A 180 -1.64 4.67 2.16
N LEU A 181 -2.03 3.51 1.60
CA LEU A 181 -1.57 2.22 2.09
C LEU A 181 -0.04 2.10 1.91
N ALA A 182 0.50 2.50 0.76
CA ALA A 182 1.94 2.48 0.52
C ALA A 182 2.71 3.34 1.55
N GLN A 183 2.23 4.54 1.86
CA GLN A 183 2.81 5.40 2.90
C GLN A 183 2.73 4.74 4.30
N GLN A 184 1.59 4.13 4.64
CA GLN A 184 1.42 3.45 5.92
C GLN A 184 2.38 2.27 6.07
N VAL A 185 2.53 1.43 5.04
CA VAL A 185 3.48 0.32 5.07
C VAL A 185 4.91 0.84 5.13
N GLN A 186 5.24 1.95 4.45
CA GLN A 186 6.57 2.54 4.55
C GLN A 186 6.88 3.07 5.95
N GLN A 187 5.91 3.66 6.65
CA GLN A 187 6.08 4.10 8.04
C GLN A 187 6.40 2.92 8.96
N VAL A 188 5.66 1.82 8.83
CA VAL A 188 5.97 0.58 9.56
C VAL A 188 7.35 0.05 9.17
N ALA A 189 7.69 -0.01 7.88
CA ALA A 189 9.02 -0.45 7.45
C ALA A 189 10.15 0.43 8.00
N TYR A 190 9.93 1.74 8.13
CA TYR A 190 10.90 2.68 8.71
C TYR A 190 11.11 2.43 10.20
N GLU A 191 10.04 2.22 10.97
CA GLU A 191 10.12 1.95 12.41
C GLU A 191 10.89 0.67 12.71
N TYR A 192 10.61 -0.41 11.97
CA TYR A 192 11.20 -1.72 12.20
C TYR A 192 12.56 -1.90 11.50
N GLY A 193 12.83 -1.15 10.42
CA GLY A 193 14.11 -1.18 9.71
C GLY A 193 15.23 -0.37 10.39
N LYS A 194 14.87 0.59 11.26
CA LYS A 194 15.82 1.50 11.92
C LYS A 194 16.88 0.76 12.76
N SER A 195 16.50 -0.31 13.46
CA SER A 195 17.44 -1.12 14.25
C SER A 195 18.51 -1.82 13.39
N SER A 196 18.21 -2.04 12.10
CA SER A 196 19.08 -2.76 11.14
C SER A 196 19.80 -1.86 10.15
N ARG A 197 19.75 -0.53 10.31
CA ARG A 197 20.26 0.46 9.33
C ARG A 197 19.67 0.29 7.92
N ILE A 198 18.48 -0.30 7.82
CA ILE A 198 17.75 -0.48 6.56
C ILE A 198 17.04 0.82 6.21
N LYS A 199 17.22 1.29 4.98
CA LYS A 199 16.53 2.45 4.43
C LYS A 199 15.30 2.00 3.65
N SER A 200 14.19 2.73 3.84
CA SER A 200 12.96 2.54 3.08
C SER A 200 12.52 3.85 2.41
N THR A 201 11.84 3.74 1.27
CA THR A 201 11.17 4.89 0.63
C THR A 201 9.81 4.47 0.06
N CYS A 202 8.94 5.47 -0.17
CA CYS A 202 7.62 5.28 -0.75
C CYS A 202 7.52 5.94 -2.12
N VAL A 203 7.21 5.15 -3.15
CA VAL A 203 7.15 5.57 -4.56
C VAL A 203 5.70 5.60 -5.04
N TYR A 204 5.13 6.79 -5.14
CA TYR A 204 3.71 6.95 -5.45
C TYR A 204 3.36 8.22 -6.22
N GLY A 205 2.28 8.15 -7.00
CA GLY A 205 1.77 9.24 -7.84
C GLY A 205 1.28 10.46 -7.05
N GLY A 206 1.11 11.61 -7.71
CA GLY A 206 0.53 12.82 -7.10
C GLY A 206 1.45 13.62 -6.19
N ALA A 207 2.54 13.03 -5.69
CA ALA A 207 3.62 13.74 -5.01
C ALA A 207 4.79 14.11 -5.96
N PRO A 208 5.60 15.14 -5.64
CA PRO A 208 6.77 15.52 -6.43
C PRO A 208 7.76 14.37 -6.65
N LYS A 209 8.27 14.23 -7.88
CA LYS A 209 9.20 13.14 -8.24
C LYS A 209 10.58 13.30 -7.59
N GLY A 210 11.05 14.54 -7.41
CA GLY A 210 12.43 14.85 -7.00
C GLY A 210 12.89 14.15 -5.71
N PRO A 211 12.14 14.26 -4.60
CA PRO A 211 12.48 13.56 -3.35
C PRO A 211 12.53 12.03 -3.50
N GLN A 212 11.53 11.44 -4.16
CA GLN A 212 11.48 9.98 -4.38
C GLN A 212 12.66 9.49 -5.23
N ILE A 213 13.03 10.24 -6.29
CA ILE A 213 14.20 9.93 -7.12
C ILE A 213 15.48 10.00 -6.28
N ARG A 214 15.63 11.04 -5.46
CA ARG A 214 16.81 11.22 -4.61
C ARG A 214 16.98 10.07 -3.62
N ASP A 215 15.88 9.60 -3.03
CA ASP A 215 15.92 8.46 -2.11
C ASP A 215 16.34 7.18 -2.83
N LEU A 216 15.79 6.91 -4.02
CA LEU A 216 16.17 5.76 -4.84
C LEU A 216 17.64 5.82 -5.27
N GLU A 217 18.13 6.99 -5.70
CA GLU A 217 19.53 7.20 -6.11
C GLU A 217 20.52 7.08 -4.95
N ARG A 218 20.10 7.38 -3.71
CA ARG A 218 20.87 7.13 -2.48
C ARG A 218 20.94 5.66 -2.08
N GLY A 219 20.15 4.81 -2.74
CA GLY A 219 20.00 3.39 -2.43
C GLY A 219 19.07 3.17 -1.23
N VAL A 220 18.08 2.30 -1.42
CA VAL A 220 17.13 1.85 -0.40
C VAL A 220 16.97 0.35 -0.50
N GLU A 221 16.99 -0.36 0.62
CA GLU A 221 16.83 -1.81 0.61
C GLU A 221 15.35 -2.19 0.47
N ILE A 222 14.44 -1.38 1.02
CA ILE A 222 12.98 -1.57 0.93
C ILE A 222 12.35 -0.45 0.10
N CYS A 223 11.66 -0.80 -0.99
CA CYS A 223 10.83 0.11 -1.76
C CYS A 223 9.36 -0.28 -1.61
N ILE A 224 8.51 0.64 -1.15
CA ILE A 224 7.07 0.46 -1.14
C ILE A 224 6.50 1.33 -2.25
N ALA A 225 5.67 0.78 -3.14
CA ALA A 225 5.27 1.52 -4.33
C ALA A 225 3.83 1.27 -4.77
N THR A 226 3.23 2.30 -5.37
CA THR A 226 2.08 2.14 -6.25
C THR A 226 2.55 1.88 -7.69
N PRO A 227 1.92 0.97 -8.45
CA PRO A 227 2.46 0.50 -9.73
C PRO A 227 2.80 1.61 -10.73
N GLY A 228 1.87 2.55 -10.96
CA GLY A 228 2.03 3.58 -11.99
C GLY A 228 3.27 4.46 -11.84
N ARG A 229 3.60 4.90 -10.61
CA ARG A 229 4.81 5.72 -10.38
C ARG A 229 6.09 4.90 -10.45
N LEU A 230 6.05 3.65 -10.01
CA LEU A 230 7.21 2.76 -10.13
C LEU A 230 7.55 2.49 -11.59
N ILE A 231 6.55 2.24 -12.44
CA ILE A 231 6.73 2.04 -13.88
C ILE A 231 7.41 3.26 -14.52
N ASP A 232 6.91 4.47 -14.24
CA ASP A 232 7.49 5.74 -14.70
C ASP A 232 8.99 5.84 -14.33
N PHE A 233 9.36 5.48 -13.09
CA PHE A 233 10.76 5.49 -12.65
C PHE A 233 11.62 4.38 -13.25
N LEU A 234 11.06 3.20 -13.50
CA LEU A 234 11.76 2.12 -14.20
C LEU A 234 12.02 2.50 -15.66
N GLU A 235 11.03 3.10 -16.35
CA GLU A 235 11.17 3.58 -17.73
C GLU A 235 12.21 4.70 -17.86
N ALA A 236 12.22 5.62 -16.89
CA ALA A 236 13.16 6.74 -16.85
C ALA A 236 14.55 6.34 -16.31
N GLY A 237 14.77 5.07 -15.95
CA GLY A 237 16.04 4.58 -15.42
C GLY A 237 16.43 5.21 -14.06
N LYS A 238 15.44 5.67 -13.28
CA LYS A 238 15.66 6.26 -11.94
C LYS A 238 15.84 5.21 -10.86
N THR A 239 15.39 3.98 -11.13
CA THR A 239 15.68 2.79 -10.33
C THR A 239 15.68 1.56 -11.23
N ASN A 240 15.97 0.40 -10.66
CA ASN A 240 15.95 -0.88 -11.36
C ASN A 240 15.56 -2.00 -10.36
N LEU A 241 15.19 -3.18 -10.85
CA LEU A 241 14.83 -4.32 -10.00
C LEU A 241 15.81 -5.49 -10.11
N ARG A 242 17.09 -5.22 -10.41
CA ARG A 242 18.11 -6.27 -10.57
C ARG A 242 18.44 -6.99 -9.27
N ARG A 243 18.45 -6.25 -8.16
CA ARG A 243 18.66 -6.76 -6.79
C ARG A 243 17.39 -7.28 -6.12
N CYS A 244 16.22 -7.06 -6.73
CA CYS A 244 14.94 -7.41 -6.13
C CYS A 244 14.79 -8.93 -6.07
N THR A 245 14.81 -9.46 -4.85
CA THR A 245 14.77 -10.90 -4.55
C THR A 245 13.63 -11.27 -3.61
N TYR A 246 12.97 -10.28 -3.02
CA TYR A 246 11.79 -10.44 -2.16
C TYR A 246 10.68 -9.49 -2.64
N LEU A 247 9.64 -10.04 -3.26
CA LEU A 247 8.51 -9.30 -3.81
C LEU A 247 7.26 -9.55 -2.96
N VAL A 248 6.60 -8.48 -2.54
CA VAL A 248 5.32 -8.52 -1.83
C VAL A 248 4.24 -7.85 -2.67
N LEU A 249 3.12 -8.54 -2.87
CA LEU A 249 1.87 -7.92 -3.32
C LEU A 249 0.94 -7.83 -2.12
N ASP A 250 0.73 -6.61 -1.60
CA ASP A 250 -0.25 -6.35 -0.55
C ASP A 250 -1.60 -5.97 -1.17
N GLU A 251 -2.70 -6.40 -0.54
CA GLU A 251 -4.05 -6.38 -1.14
C GLU A 251 -4.04 -7.03 -2.54
N ALA A 252 -3.45 -8.24 -2.62
CA ALA A 252 -3.11 -8.91 -3.88
C ALA A 252 -4.32 -9.19 -4.79
N ASP A 253 -5.50 -9.45 -4.23
CA ASP A 253 -6.75 -9.59 -4.99
C ASP A 253 -7.11 -8.32 -5.77
N ARG A 254 -6.86 -7.15 -5.19
CA ARG A 254 -7.05 -5.87 -5.86
C ARG A 254 -5.96 -5.62 -6.90
N MET A 255 -4.72 -5.98 -6.57
CA MET A 255 -3.58 -5.79 -7.47
C MET A 255 -3.64 -6.69 -8.72
N LEU A 256 -4.38 -7.80 -8.62
CA LEU A 256 -4.65 -8.74 -9.71
C LEU A 256 -6.02 -8.53 -10.37
N ASP A 257 -6.73 -7.44 -10.02
CA ASP A 257 -7.92 -7.05 -10.77
C ASP A 257 -7.56 -6.61 -12.20
N MET A 258 -8.55 -6.57 -13.10
CA MET A 258 -8.34 -6.22 -14.52
C MET A 258 -7.75 -4.81 -14.73
N GLY A 259 -7.74 -3.93 -13.72
CA GLY A 259 -7.17 -2.58 -13.81
C GLY A 259 -5.68 -2.51 -13.45
N PHE A 260 -5.24 -3.32 -12.49
CA PHE A 260 -3.85 -3.34 -12.01
C PHE A 260 -2.99 -4.42 -12.64
N GLU A 261 -3.56 -5.58 -13.00
CA GLU A 261 -2.81 -6.74 -13.49
C GLU A 261 -1.80 -6.40 -14.60
N PRO A 262 -2.13 -5.61 -15.64
CA PRO A 262 -1.16 -5.30 -16.70
C PRO A 262 0.03 -4.49 -16.17
N GLN A 263 -0.19 -3.62 -15.18
CA GLN A 263 0.87 -2.86 -14.53
C GLN A 263 1.76 -3.76 -13.68
N ILE A 264 1.16 -4.69 -12.93
CA ILE A 264 1.91 -5.67 -12.13
C ILE A 264 2.78 -6.54 -13.04
N ARG A 265 2.22 -7.05 -14.14
CA ARG A 265 2.98 -7.85 -15.10
C ARG A 265 4.18 -7.10 -15.67
N LYS A 266 3.99 -5.84 -16.06
CA LYS A 266 5.10 -4.97 -16.53
C LYS A 266 6.20 -4.82 -15.49
N ILE A 267 5.87 -4.70 -14.20
CA ILE A 267 6.85 -4.58 -13.11
C ILE A 267 7.55 -5.92 -12.87
N VAL A 268 6.78 -7.01 -12.76
CA VAL A 268 7.31 -8.34 -12.44
C VAL A 268 8.21 -8.89 -13.54
N ASP A 269 7.92 -8.59 -14.82
CA ASP A 269 8.79 -8.92 -15.96
C ASP A 269 10.16 -8.22 -15.90
N GLN A 270 10.34 -7.20 -15.04
CA GLN A 270 11.62 -6.53 -14.76
C GLN A 270 12.36 -7.11 -13.56
N ILE A 271 11.82 -8.13 -12.88
CA ILE A 271 12.41 -8.79 -11.71
C ILE A 271 12.94 -10.16 -12.13
N ARG A 272 14.04 -10.59 -11.49
CA ARG A 272 14.59 -11.93 -11.70
C ARG A 272 13.55 -13.02 -11.38
N PRO A 273 13.52 -14.11 -12.15
CA PRO A 273 12.52 -15.16 -12.02
C PRO A 273 12.64 -15.97 -10.72
N ASP A 274 13.83 -16.08 -10.17
CA ASP A 274 14.15 -16.79 -8.94
C ASP A 274 13.99 -15.91 -7.69
N ARG A 275 13.27 -14.79 -7.74
CA ARG A 275 12.81 -14.06 -6.54
C ARG A 275 11.90 -14.95 -5.67
N GLN A 276 11.71 -14.57 -4.41
CA GLN A 276 10.60 -15.02 -3.58
C GLN A 276 9.41 -14.07 -3.77
N THR A 277 8.21 -14.60 -3.98
CA THR A 277 6.96 -13.84 -4.15
C THR A 277 5.96 -14.16 -3.04
N LEU A 278 5.51 -13.13 -2.33
CA LEU A 278 4.54 -13.24 -1.25
C LEU A 278 3.31 -12.39 -1.56
N MET A 279 2.14 -13.00 -1.61
CA MET A 279 0.87 -12.31 -1.83
C MET A 279 0.05 -12.30 -0.54
N TRP A 280 -0.52 -11.16 -0.19
CA TRP A 280 -1.30 -11.00 1.03
C TRP A 280 -2.62 -10.32 0.72
N SER A 281 -3.72 -10.84 1.26
CA SER A 281 -5.03 -10.19 1.16
C SER A 281 -5.97 -10.64 2.29
N ALA A 282 -7.05 -9.89 2.48
CA ALA A 282 -8.20 -10.34 3.27
C ALA A 282 -9.14 -11.24 2.46
N THR A 283 -9.16 -11.13 1.14
CA THR A 283 -10.05 -11.94 0.29
C THR A 283 -9.26 -12.61 -0.82
N TRP A 284 -9.69 -13.80 -1.25
CA TRP A 284 -8.98 -14.58 -2.28
C TRP A 284 -9.95 -15.34 -3.19
N PRO A 285 -10.68 -14.61 -4.05
CA PRO A 285 -11.71 -15.19 -4.91
C PRO A 285 -11.08 -16.06 -6.01
N LYS A 286 -11.88 -16.91 -6.66
CA LYS A 286 -11.37 -17.94 -7.59
C LYS A 286 -10.70 -17.34 -8.83
N GLU A 287 -11.20 -16.21 -9.30
CA GLU A 287 -10.73 -15.51 -10.50
C GLU A 287 -9.31 -14.99 -10.31
N VAL A 288 -8.98 -14.52 -9.10
CA VAL A 288 -7.66 -14.03 -8.73
C VAL A 288 -6.65 -15.18 -8.58
N ARG A 289 -7.10 -16.36 -8.11
CA ARG A 289 -6.21 -17.53 -7.89
C ARG A 289 -5.49 -17.95 -9.17
N GLN A 290 -6.22 -18.04 -10.27
CA GLN A 290 -5.66 -18.46 -11.55
C GLN A 290 -4.67 -17.43 -12.10
N LEU A 291 -4.93 -16.13 -11.90
CA LEU A 291 -4.01 -15.06 -12.28
C LEU A 291 -2.76 -15.01 -11.39
N ALA A 292 -2.89 -15.35 -10.10
CA ALA A 292 -1.77 -15.36 -9.18
C ALA A 292 -0.69 -16.40 -9.54
N GLU A 293 -1.10 -17.53 -10.14
CA GLU A 293 -0.18 -18.61 -10.56
C GLU A 293 0.85 -18.15 -11.60
N ASP A 294 0.55 -17.13 -12.41
CA ASP A 294 1.51 -16.54 -13.36
C ASP A 294 2.70 -15.85 -12.67
N PHE A 295 2.54 -15.46 -11.40
CA PHE A 295 3.52 -14.69 -10.64
C PHE A 295 4.24 -15.51 -9.57
N LEU A 296 3.77 -16.73 -9.27
CA LEU A 296 4.20 -17.59 -8.17
C LEU A 296 4.88 -18.87 -8.67
N ARG A 297 5.72 -19.48 -7.84
CA ARG A 297 6.41 -20.77 -8.12
C ARG A 297 6.32 -21.71 -6.93
N GLU A 298 5.78 -22.91 -7.12
CA GLU A 298 5.68 -23.94 -6.06
C GLU A 298 5.26 -23.37 -4.70
N TYR A 299 4.18 -22.58 -4.70
CA TYR A 299 3.80 -21.77 -3.55
C TYR A 299 2.96 -22.53 -2.53
N VAL A 300 2.94 -22.01 -1.30
CA VAL A 300 2.03 -22.47 -0.25
C VAL A 300 1.02 -21.40 0.12
N GLN A 301 -0.24 -21.79 0.21
CA GLN A 301 -1.34 -20.91 0.61
C GLN A 301 -1.72 -21.18 2.07
N ILE A 302 -1.79 -20.12 2.86
CA ILE A 302 -2.26 -20.10 4.24
C ILE A 302 -3.56 -19.29 4.30
N ASN A 303 -4.57 -19.84 4.95
CA ASN A 303 -5.84 -19.19 5.24
C ASN A 303 -6.07 -19.16 6.75
N ILE A 304 -6.48 -18.01 7.28
CA ILE A 304 -6.90 -17.84 8.66
C ILE A 304 -8.39 -17.54 8.68
N GLY A 305 -9.15 -18.32 9.45
CA GLY A 305 -10.60 -18.23 9.52
C GLY A 305 -11.29 -19.03 8.42
N ALA A 306 -12.52 -18.63 8.08
CA ALA A 306 -13.32 -19.31 7.07
C ALA A 306 -12.66 -19.30 5.68
N LEU A 307 -12.82 -20.39 4.93
CA LEU A 307 -12.34 -20.50 3.55
C LEU A 307 -13.20 -19.70 2.55
N GLU A 308 -14.44 -19.39 2.95
CA GLU A 308 -15.37 -18.54 2.22
C GLU A 308 -15.22 -17.08 2.65
N LEU A 309 -15.81 -16.17 1.88
CA LEU A 309 -15.65 -14.74 2.10
C LEU A 309 -16.32 -14.33 3.42
N SER A 310 -15.52 -14.21 4.48
CA SER A 310 -15.99 -13.84 5.82
C SER A 310 -15.55 -12.42 6.18
N ALA A 311 -16.51 -11.58 6.55
CA ALA A 311 -16.22 -10.33 7.23
C ALA A 311 -15.66 -10.58 8.64
N ASN A 312 -15.00 -9.60 9.23
CA ASN A 312 -14.51 -9.71 10.60
C ASN A 312 -15.68 -9.86 11.58
N HIS A 313 -15.66 -10.93 12.37
CA HIS A 313 -16.73 -11.27 13.32
C HIS A 313 -16.91 -10.26 14.46
N ASN A 314 -15.93 -9.39 14.70
CA ASN A 314 -16.00 -8.32 15.71
C ASN A 314 -16.82 -7.11 15.24
N ILE A 315 -17.30 -7.10 14.00
CA ILE A 315 -18.09 -6.01 13.42
C ILE A 315 -19.58 -6.36 13.52
N LEU A 316 -20.34 -5.55 14.28
CA LEU A 316 -21.80 -5.60 14.24
C LEU A 316 -22.28 -5.09 12.87
N GLN A 317 -22.97 -5.94 12.13
CA GLN A 317 -23.47 -5.63 10.78
C GLN A 317 -24.97 -5.34 10.84
N ILE A 318 -25.36 -4.12 10.45
CA ILE A 318 -26.76 -3.68 10.38
C ILE A 318 -27.03 -3.28 8.93
N VAL A 319 -28.13 -3.79 8.36
CA VAL A 319 -28.58 -3.48 7.00
C VAL A 319 -29.96 -2.83 7.07
N ASP A 320 -30.04 -1.57 6.64
CA ASP A 320 -31.30 -0.81 6.55
C ASP A 320 -31.76 -0.73 5.08
N VAL A 321 -32.86 -1.42 4.77
CA VAL A 321 -33.43 -1.46 3.42
C VAL A 321 -34.33 -0.25 3.23
N CYS A 322 -33.92 0.67 2.36
CA CYS A 322 -34.62 1.93 2.11
C CYS A 322 -34.57 2.36 0.65
N MET A 323 -35.42 3.31 0.28
CA MET A 323 -35.38 3.98 -1.01
C MET A 323 -34.23 5.00 -1.06
N GLU A 324 -33.74 5.29 -2.27
CA GLU A 324 -32.63 6.22 -2.49
C GLU A 324 -32.90 7.62 -1.91
N THR A 325 -34.15 8.08 -1.98
CA THR A 325 -34.60 9.38 -1.47
C THR A 325 -34.60 9.47 0.05
N GLU A 326 -34.59 8.34 0.76
CA GLU A 326 -34.66 8.29 2.23
C GLU A 326 -33.26 8.32 2.88
N LYS A 327 -32.21 7.99 2.10
CA LYS A 327 -30.84 7.86 2.60
C LYS A 327 -30.33 9.11 3.31
N ASP A 328 -30.66 10.29 2.78
CA ASP A 328 -30.20 11.56 3.36
C ASP A 328 -30.76 11.77 4.76
N ASN A 329 -32.06 11.55 4.95
CA ASN A 329 -32.71 11.70 6.26
C ASN A 329 -32.24 10.63 7.25
N LYS A 330 -32.14 9.37 6.80
CA LYS A 330 -31.65 8.26 7.62
C LYS A 330 -30.21 8.47 8.07
N LEU A 331 -29.36 9.01 7.19
CA LEU A 331 -27.97 9.32 7.56
C LEU A 331 -27.91 10.40 8.64
N ILE A 332 -28.71 11.47 8.54
CA ILE A 332 -28.74 12.53 9.56
C ILE A 332 -29.15 11.96 10.92
N GLN A 333 -30.23 11.17 10.97
CA GLN A 333 -30.68 10.51 12.20
C GLN A 333 -29.59 9.62 12.81
N LEU A 334 -28.95 8.80 11.99
CA LEU A 334 -27.85 7.95 12.43
C LEU A 334 -26.65 8.77 12.94
N MET A 335 -26.33 9.88 12.28
CA MET A 335 -25.23 10.76 12.69
C MET A 335 -25.54 11.51 14.00
N GLU A 336 -26.80 11.87 14.27
CA GLU A 336 -27.23 12.45 15.54
C GLU A 336 -26.99 11.49 16.71
N GLU A 337 -27.34 10.20 16.53
CA GLU A 337 -27.09 9.15 17.51
C GLU A 337 -25.59 8.92 17.72
N ILE A 338 -24.83 8.75 16.64
CA ILE A 338 -23.38 8.46 16.72
C ILE A 338 -22.62 9.63 17.36
N MET A 339 -22.95 10.88 17.00
CA MET A 339 -22.21 12.04 17.48
C MET A 339 -22.52 12.40 18.93
N ALA A 340 -23.59 11.86 19.51
CA ALA A 340 -23.87 11.95 20.95
C ALA A 340 -22.91 11.09 21.79
N GLU A 341 -22.29 10.07 21.18
CA GLU A 341 -21.32 9.20 21.85
C GLU A 341 -19.93 9.84 21.92
N LYS A 342 -19.15 9.46 22.94
CA LYS A 342 -17.78 9.93 23.13
C LYS A 342 -16.84 9.38 22.04
N GLU A 343 -17.07 8.15 21.60
CA GLU A 343 -16.31 7.50 20.52
C GLU A 343 -17.13 7.53 19.23
N ASN A 344 -16.96 8.61 18.44
CA ASN A 344 -17.83 8.92 17.30
C ASN A 344 -17.10 9.03 15.95
N LYS A 345 -15.88 8.49 15.85
CA LYS A 345 -15.13 8.46 14.58
C LYS A 345 -15.87 7.58 13.56
N THR A 346 -16.28 8.19 12.45
CA THR A 346 -17.18 7.60 11.46
C THR A 346 -16.63 7.75 10.05
N ILE A 347 -16.72 6.68 9.27
CA ILE A 347 -16.42 6.69 7.82
C ILE A 347 -17.71 6.41 7.05
N ILE A 348 -18.05 7.28 6.11
CA ILE A 348 -19.23 7.16 5.26
C ILE A 348 -18.77 6.86 3.84
N PHE A 349 -19.06 5.66 3.35
CA PHE A 349 -18.73 5.28 1.98
C PHE A 349 -19.83 5.69 0.99
N VAL A 350 -19.42 6.25 -0.14
CA VAL A 350 -20.28 6.61 -1.26
C VAL A 350 -19.68 6.13 -2.58
N GLU A 351 -20.55 5.81 -3.52
CA GLU A 351 -20.15 5.18 -4.78
C GLU A 351 -19.31 6.10 -5.69
N THR A 352 -19.69 7.38 -5.81
CA THR A 352 -19.07 8.29 -6.77
C THR A 352 -18.38 9.48 -6.12
N LYS A 353 -17.33 9.97 -6.80
CA LYS A 353 -16.58 11.18 -6.39
C LYS A 353 -17.49 12.41 -6.30
N LYS A 354 -18.40 12.56 -7.26
CA LYS A 354 -19.38 13.65 -7.30
C LYS A 354 -20.27 13.63 -6.07
N ARG A 355 -20.82 12.46 -5.71
CA ARG A 355 -21.67 12.30 -4.54
C ARG A 355 -20.90 12.51 -3.23
N CYS A 356 -19.63 12.13 -3.19
CA CYS A 356 -18.72 12.40 -2.07
C CYS A 356 -18.60 13.90 -1.80
N ASP A 357 -18.36 14.71 -2.84
CA ASP A 357 -18.32 16.17 -2.72
C ASP A 357 -19.68 16.79 -2.36
N GLU A 358 -20.77 16.33 -2.98
CA GLU A 358 -22.13 16.84 -2.73
C GLU A 358 -22.58 16.58 -1.28
N LEU A 359 -22.41 15.35 -0.79
CA LEU A 359 -22.77 14.96 0.56
C LEU A 359 -21.95 15.72 1.59
N THR A 360 -20.64 15.87 1.36
CA THR A 360 -19.76 16.62 2.26
C THR A 360 -20.15 18.08 2.35
N ARG A 361 -20.47 18.73 1.22
CA ARG A 361 -20.92 20.13 1.22
C ARG A 361 -22.23 20.31 1.97
N ARG A 362 -23.17 19.36 1.83
CA ARG A 362 -24.44 19.38 2.56
C ARG A 362 -24.20 19.23 4.06
N MET A 363 -23.49 18.18 4.48
CA MET A 363 -23.19 17.96 5.89
C MET A 363 -22.46 19.16 6.53
N ARG A 364 -21.48 19.76 5.83
CA ARG A 364 -20.79 20.96 6.34
C ARG A 364 -21.69 22.19 6.43
N ARG A 365 -22.66 22.34 5.52
CA ARG A 365 -23.66 23.43 5.58
C ARG A 365 -24.55 23.29 6.80
N ASP A 366 -24.89 22.07 7.16
CA ASP A 366 -25.72 21.74 8.32
C ASP A 366 -24.90 21.73 9.63
N GLY A 367 -23.62 22.08 9.58
CA GLY A 367 -22.74 22.24 10.75
C GLY A 367 -21.93 21.02 11.15
N TRP A 368 -22.03 19.91 10.41
CA TRP A 368 -21.29 18.69 10.74
C TRP A 368 -19.79 18.83 10.43
N PRO A 369 -18.90 18.32 11.31
CA PRO A 369 -17.44 18.35 11.12
C PRO A 369 -16.96 17.26 10.14
N ALA A 370 -17.49 17.29 8.91
CA ALA A 370 -17.22 16.31 7.87
C ALA A 370 -16.16 16.77 6.86
N MET A 371 -15.30 15.84 6.45
CA MET A 371 -14.35 16.01 5.35
C MET A 371 -14.45 14.85 4.37
N CYS A 372 -13.91 15.01 3.16
CA CYS A 372 -13.93 13.95 2.16
C CYS A 372 -12.59 13.59 1.53
N ILE A 373 -12.49 12.34 1.10
CA ILE A 373 -11.37 11.78 0.35
C ILE A 373 -11.86 10.99 -0.88
N HIS A 374 -11.33 11.34 -2.05
CA HIS A 374 -11.57 10.62 -3.30
C HIS A 374 -10.46 10.91 -4.32
N GLY A 375 -10.52 10.21 -5.47
CA GLY A 375 -9.44 10.23 -6.46
C GLY A 375 -9.17 11.57 -7.17
N ASP A 376 -10.09 12.53 -7.11
CA ASP A 376 -9.93 13.86 -7.75
C ASP A 376 -9.36 14.92 -6.80
N LYS A 377 -9.29 14.61 -5.49
CA LYS A 377 -8.57 15.46 -4.53
C LYS A 377 -7.07 15.40 -4.82
N SER A 378 -6.39 16.53 -4.65
CA SER A 378 -4.93 16.58 -4.74
C SER A 378 -4.30 15.72 -3.64
N GLN A 379 -3.08 15.21 -3.85
CA GLN A 379 -2.43 14.39 -2.82
C GLN A 379 -2.22 15.14 -1.49
N PRO A 380 -1.79 16.42 -1.47
CA PRO A 380 -1.68 17.17 -0.22
C PRO A 380 -3.02 17.28 0.53
N GLU A 381 -4.15 17.46 -0.17
CA GLU A 381 -5.47 17.48 0.47
C GLU A 381 -5.82 16.11 1.07
N ARG A 382 -5.54 15.01 0.35
CA ARG A 382 -5.80 13.65 0.83
C ARG A 382 -4.99 13.34 2.10
N ASP A 383 -3.69 13.66 2.08
CA ASP A 383 -2.78 13.46 3.21
C ASP A 383 -3.23 14.29 4.42
N TRP A 384 -3.63 15.55 4.20
CA TRP A 384 -4.15 16.44 5.24
C TRP A 384 -5.46 15.91 5.84
N VAL A 385 -6.45 15.54 5.02
CA VAL A 385 -7.74 15.02 5.48
C VAL A 385 -7.55 13.75 6.32
N LEU A 386 -6.68 12.83 5.90
CA LEU A 386 -6.41 11.61 6.66
C LEU A 386 -5.69 11.89 7.98
N THR A 387 -4.80 12.87 8.01
CA THR A 387 -4.12 13.28 9.25
C THR A 387 -5.10 13.87 10.25
N GLU A 388 -6.02 14.72 9.79
CA GLU A 388 -7.06 15.32 10.63
C GLU A 388 -8.08 14.28 11.13
N PHE A 389 -8.43 13.29 10.30
CA PHE A 389 -9.27 12.16 10.71
C PHE A 389 -8.57 11.24 11.74
N ARG A 390 -7.29 10.90 11.51
CA ARG A 390 -6.49 10.08 12.44
C ARG A 390 -6.32 10.79 13.79
N SER A 391 -6.02 12.09 13.79
CA SER A 391 -5.90 12.87 15.03
C SER A 391 -7.23 13.09 15.75
N GLY A 392 -8.37 12.82 15.11
CA GLY A 392 -9.71 12.98 15.67
C GLY A 392 -10.24 14.41 15.65
N LYS A 393 -9.51 15.37 15.06
CA LYS A 393 -9.99 16.75 14.89
C LYS A 393 -11.20 16.85 13.98
N ALA A 394 -11.30 15.95 13.00
CA ALA A 394 -12.50 15.75 12.20
C ALA A 394 -12.98 14.31 12.37
N PRO A 395 -14.08 14.07 13.09
CA PRO A 395 -14.55 12.72 13.38
C PRO A 395 -15.33 12.08 12.21
N ILE A 396 -15.67 12.81 11.14
CA ILE A 396 -16.47 12.29 10.03
C ILE A 396 -15.66 12.34 8.73
N LEU A 397 -15.40 11.17 8.14
CA LEU A 397 -14.72 11.01 6.86
C LEU A 397 -15.65 10.42 5.81
N ILE A 398 -15.98 11.19 4.78
CA ILE A 398 -16.76 10.70 3.62
C ILE A 398 -15.79 10.25 2.53
N ALA A 399 -15.95 9.03 2.03
CA ALA A 399 -14.97 8.44 1.13
C ALA A 399 -15.60 7.65 -0.01
N THR A 400 -14.86 7.58 -1.12
CA THR A 400 -15.07 6.54 -2.14
C THR A 400 -14.24 5.30 -1.79
N ASP A 401 -14.30 4.25 -2.61
CA ASP A 401 -13.52 3.03 -2.44
C ASP A 401 -12.00 3.24 -2.31
N VAL A 402 -11.49 4.43 -2.62
CA VAL A 402 -10.12 4.85 -2.33
C VAL A 402 -9.72 4.63 -0.87
N ALA A 403 -10.66 4.77 0.07
CA ALA A 403 -10.43 4.57 1.51
C ALA A 403 -10.88 3.19 2.03
N SER A 404 -11.46 2.34 1.17
CA SER A 404 -12.11 1.09 1.59
C SER A 404 -11.13 0.01 2.05
N ARG A 405 -9.84 0.12 1.70
CA ARG A 405 -8.84 -0.91 1.94
C ARG A 405 -7.52 -0.36 2.45
N GLY A 406 -6.92 -1.10 3.37
CA GLY A 406 -5.56 -0.85 3.84
C GLY A 406 -5.34 0.39 4.72
N LEU A 407 -6.30 1.31 4.84
CA LEU A 407 -6.20 2.40 5.80
C LEU A 407 -6.33 1.83 7.22
N GLY A 408 -5.20 1.69 7.90
CA GLY A 408 -5.13 1.44 9.33
C GLY A 408 -5.57 2.72 10.05
N ILE A 409 -6.87 2.90 10.21
CA ILE A 409 -7.46 4.00 10.97
C ILE A 409 -7.79 3.48 12.36
N THR A 410 -6.76 2.97 13.05
CA THR A 410 -6.87 2.66 14.46
C THR A 410 -6.28 3.83 15.24
N ASN A 411 -6.99 4.27 16.28
CA ASN A 411 -6.56 5.27 17.23
C ASN A 411 -5.47 4.73 18.19
N SER A 412 -4.56 3.91 17.68
CA SER A 412 -3.63 3.12 18.48
C SER A 412 -2.25 3.08 17.85
N TYR A 413 -1.57 4.22 17.97
CA TYR A 413 -0.21 4.18 18.51
C TYR A 413 -0.31 3.88 20.03
N CYS A 414 -0.76 2.67 20.40
CA CYS A 414 -0.72 2.06 21.74
C CYS A 414 -1.63 0.81 21.78
N PRO A 415 -1.11 -0.40 22.07
CA PRO A 415 -1.92 -1.45 22.64
C PRO A 415 -1.94 -1.26 24.16
N ALA A 416 -2.87 -0.43 24.67
CA ALA A 416 -3.35 -0.68 26.03
C ALA A 416 -4.45 -1.75 25.92
N PRO A 417 -4.39 -2.85 26.69
CA PRO A 417 -5.48 -3.83 26.69
C PRO A 417 -6.76 -3.15 27.18
N PRO A 418 -7.96 -3.60 26.74
CA PRO A 418 -9.20 -3.16 27.35
C PRO A 418 -9.14 -3.46 28.87
N PRO A 419 -9.65 -2.56 29.73
CA PRO A 419 -9.82 -2.89 31.14
C PRO A 419 -10.75 -4.10 31.23
N MET A 420 -10.28 -5.16 31.88
CA MET A 420 -11.14 -6.28 32.25
C MET A 420 -12.20 -5.77 33.23
N TRP A 421 -13.46 -5.80 32.81
CA TRP A 421 -14.63 -6.01 33.66
C TRP A 421 -15.46 -7.10 33.03
#